data_AF-A0A7Y0XB56-F1
#
_entry.id   AF-A0A7Y0XB56-F1
#
_cell.length_a   1.000
_cell.length_b   1.000
_cell.length_c   1.000
_cell.angle_alpha   90.00
_cell.angle_beta   90.00
_cell.angle_gamma   90.00
#
_symmetry.space_group_name_H-M   'P 1'
#
loop_
_entity.id
_entity.type
_entity.pdbx_description
1 polymer ?
#
loop_
_entity_poly.entity_id
_entity_poly.type
_entity_poly.pdbx_seq_one_letter_code
_entity_poly.pdbx_strand_id
1 'polypeptide(L)'
;PFLKQWPKVPIALEASNDFVDLFSHGFDMAIRVGQIVDDRLIAKKLGYTTRVLAASPEYLAEFGVPETPEDLTKHNCLRYQYVSEIG
;
A
#
# COMPACT_ATOMS: atom_id res chain seq x y z
N PRO A 1 -4.49 16.94 -15.84
CA PRO A 1 -3.38 16.39 -15.00
C PRO A 1 -2.57 17.53 -14.35
N PHE A 2 -2.21 17.39 -13.07
CA PHE A 2 -1.64 18.46 -12.22
C PHE A 2 -0.48 19.24 -12.89
N LEU A 3 0.56 18.55 -13.39
CA LEU A 3 1.72 19.20 -14.01
C LEU A 3 1.42 19.94 -15.31
N LYS A 4 0.34 19.60 -16.03
CA LYS A 4 -0.09 20.39 -17.20
C LYS A 4 -0.69 21.73 -16.78
N GLN A 5 -1.38 21.76 -15.64
CA GLN A 5 -1.98 22.97 -15.09
C GLN A 5 -0.96 23.82 -14.33
N TRP A 6 0.05 23.18 -13.72
CA TRP A 6 1.07 23.82 -12.88
C TRP A 6 2.49 23.41 -13.31
N PRO A 7 2.96 23.79 -14.51
CA PRO A 7 4.22 23.30 -15.07
C PRO A 7 5.48 23.81 -14.37
N LYS A 8 5.36 24.85 -13.54
CA LYS A 8 6.48 25.44 -12.78
C LYS A 8 6.67 24.85 -11.39
N VAL A 9 5.77 23.96 -10.96
CA VAL A 9 5.87 23.31 -9.64
C VAL A 9 6.81 22.11 -9.78
N PRO A 10 8.01 22.13 -9.17
CA PRO A 10 8.87 20.96 -9.14
C PRO A 10 8.25 19.88 -8.24
N ILE A 11 8.34 18.62 -8.64
CA ILE A 11 7.92 17.47 -7.83
C ILE A 11 9.13 16.58 -7.61
N ALA A 12 9.54 16.41 -6.35
CA ALA A 12 10.38 15.31 -5.92
C ALA A 12 9.47 14.21 -5.36
N LEU A 13 9.65 12.97 -5.84
CA LEU A 13 8.84 11.82 -5.44
C LEU A 13 9.75 10.73 -4.89
N GLU A 14 9.45 10.28 -3.68
CA GLU A 14 9.99 9.05 -3.11
C GLU A 14 8.86 8.06 -2.87
N ALA A 15 9.11 6.79 -3.16
CA ALA A 15 8.17 5.70 -2.92
C ALA A 15 8.80 4.68 -1.96
N SER A 16 8.26 4.61 -0.74
CA SER A 16 8.65 3.65 0.29
C SER A 16 7.41 3.13 1.02
N ASN A 17 7.51 1.91 1.55
CA ASN A 17 6.51 1.33 2.45
C ASN A 17 6.78 1.64 3.93
N ASP A 18 7.91 2.29 4.23
CA ASP A 18 8.34 2.62 5.59
C ASP A 18 7.58 3.82 6.11
N PHE A 19 7.34 3.85 7.42
CA PHE A 19 6.84 5.05 8.09
C PHE A 19 8.00 6.04 8.26
N VAL A 20 8.20 6.87 7.24
CA VAL A 20 9.23 7.91 7.24
C VAL A 20 8.72 9.13 7.99
N ASP A 21 9.52 9.64 8.93
CA ASP A 21 9.29 10.93 9.57
C ASP A 21 9.45 12.05 8.53
N LEU A 22 8.32 12.67 8.17
CA LEU A 22 8.27 13.70 7.13
C LEU A 22 9.12 14.92 7.49
N PHE A 23 9.23 15.24 8.78
CA PHE A 23 9.92 16.43 9.24
C PHE A 23 11.43 16.30 9.08
N SER A 24 12.02 15.18 9.51
CA SER A 24 13.47 14.95 9.39
C SER A 24 13.95 14.77 7.94
N HIS A 25 13.07 14.30 7.05
CA HIS A 25 13.42 14.03 5.65
C HIS A 25 13.07 15.20 4.71
N GLY A 26 12.45 16.27 5.23
CA GLY A 26 12.10 17.46 4.42
C GLY A 26 10.96 17.23 3.44
N PHE A 27 10.04 16.30 3.73
CA PHE A 27 8.85 16.08 2.92
C PHE A 27 7.75 17.08 3.28
N ASP A 28 7.15 17.72 2.26
CA ASP A 28 5.98 18.58 2.45
C ASP A 28 4.70 17.78 2.75
N MET A 29 4.60 16.55 2.22
CA MET A 29 3.45 15.65 2.44
C MET A 29 3.79 14.20 2.11
N ALA A 30 2.95 13.28 2.62
CA ALA A 30 2.94 11.88 2.19
C ALA A 30 1.52 11.41 1.87
N ILE A 31 1.43 10.47 0.92
CA ILE A 31 0.21 9.73 0.61
C ILE A 31 0.38 8.33 1.16
N ARG A 32 -0.51 7.94 2.09
CA ARG A 32 -0.40 6.67 2.81
C ARG A 32 -1.73 5.93 2.87
N VAL A 33 -1.64 4.60 2.93
CA VAL A 33 -2.76 3.72 3.27
C VAL A 33 -2.58 3.29 4.73
N GLY A 34 -3.60 3.50 5.55
CA GLY A 34 -3.58 3.15 6.97
C GLY A 34 -3.97 4.31 7.87
N GLN A 35 -3.94 4.06 9.18
CA GLN A 35 -4.15 5.12 10.18
C GLN A 35 -2.85 5.90 10.38
N ILE A 36 -2.97 7.22 10.48
CA ILE A 36 -1.88 8.10 10.90
C ILE A 36 -2.06 8.30 12.41
N VAL A 37 -1.04 7.90 13.18
CA VAL A 37 -1.03 7.96 14.66
C VAL A 37 -0.16 9.10 15.20
N ASP A 38 0.43 9.91 14.32
CA ASP A 38 1.25 11.06 14.71
C ASP A 38 0.37 12.32 14.80
N ASP A 39 0.13 12.78 16.03
CA ASP A 39 -0.70 13.96 16.33
C ASP A 39 -0.12 15.28 15.82
N ARG A 40 1.15 15.29 15.35
CA ARG A 40 1.77 16.46 14.70
C ARG A 40 1.27 16.65 13.26
N LEU A 41 0.57 15.67 12.69
CA LEU A 41 0.16 15.66 11.29
C LEU A 41 -1.33 15.98 11.13
N ILE A 42 -1.64 16.76 10.08
CA ILE A 42 -3.01 16.93 9.61
C ILE A 42 -3.29 15.88 8.53
N ALA A 43 -4.21 14.95 8.82
CA ALA A 43 -4.60 13.91 7.88
C ALA A 43 -5.83 14.33 7.04
N LYS A 44 -5.74 14.19 5.72
CA LYS A 44 -6.88 14.31 4.81
C LYS A 44 -7.14 12.98 4.11
N LYS A 45 -8.36 12.45 4.29
CA LYS A 45 -8.79 11.23 3.60
C LYS A 45 -8.96 11.49 2.11
N LEU A 46 -8.24 10.71 1.28
CA LEU A 46 -8.35 10.77 -0.18
C LEU A 46 -9.32 9.74 -0.75
N GLY A 47 -9.51 8.60 -0.06
CA GLY A 47 -10.38 7.53 -0.51
C GLY A 47 -10.22 6.26 0.31
N TYR A 48 -10.61 5.14 -0.29
CA TYR A 48 -10.48 3.79 0.27
C TYR A 48 -9.74 2.91 -0.73
N THR A 49 -9.04 1.89 -0.22
CA THR A 49 -8.49 0.81 -1.03
C THR A 49 -9.09 -0.51 -0.55
N THR A 50 -9.36 -1.41 -1.50
CA THR A 50 -9.91 -2.74 -1.21
C THR A 50 -8.89 -3.79 -1.62
N ARG A 51 -8.56 -4.70 -0.72
CA ARG A 51 -7.76 -5.89 -1.04
C ARG A 51 -8.69 -6.96 -1.58
N VAL A 52 -8.28 -7.58 -2.68
CA VAL A 52 -8.97 -8.73 -3.27
C VAL A 52 -8.05 -9.94 -3.23
N LEU A 53 -8.62 -11.12 -3.02
CA LEU A 53 -7.92 -12.38 -3.28
C LEU A 53 -7.94 -12.61 -4.79
N ALA A 54 -6.76 -12.88 -5.36
CA ALA A 54 -6.62 -13.12 -6.79
C ALA A 54 -5.59 -14.23 -7.02
N ALA A 55 -5.79 -14.95 -8.12
CA ALA A 55 -4.86 -15.94 -8.65
C ALA A 55 -4.93 -15.88 -10.18
N SER A 56 -3.89 -16.36 -10.86
CA SER A 56 -3.96 -16.48 -12.33
C SER A 56 -4.96 -17.57 -12.74
N PRO A 57 -5.60 -17.45 -13.90
CA PRO A 57 -6.51 -18.49 -14.40
C PRO A 57 -5.85 -19.87 -14.47
N GLU A 58 -4.58 -19.93 -14.85
CA GLU A 58 -3.82 -21.17 -15.01
C GLU A 58 -3.62 -21.87 -13.66
N TYR A 59 -3.32 -21.11 -12.61
CA TYR A 59 -3.19 -21.64 -11.25
C TYR A 59 -4.51 -22.25 -10.76
N LEU A 60 -5.63 -21.57 -10.99
CA LEU A 60 -6.94 -22.07 -10.58
C LEU A 60 -7.38 -23.30 -11.38
N ALA A 61 -6.96 -23.42 -12.64
CA ALA A 61 -7.22 -24.61 -13.45
C ALA A 61 -6.45 -25.84 -12.96
N GLU A 62 -5.23 -25.65 -12.46
CA GLU A 62 -4.38 -26.74 -11.96
C GLU A 62 -4.70 -27.13 -10.51
N PHE A 63 -4.93 -26.13 -9.64
CA PHE A 63 -5.06 -26.33 -8.19
C PHE A 63 -6.49 -26.21 -7.66
N GLY A 64 -7.45 -25.82 -8.51
CA GLY A 64 -8.84 -25.58 -8.13
C GLY A 64 -9.09 -24.18 -7.56
N VAL A 65 -10.37 -23.82 -7.43
CA VAL A 65 -10.82 -22.56 -6.81
C VAL A 65 -11.12 -22.83 -5.33
N PRO A 66 -10.52 -22.07 -4.39
CA PRO A 66 -10.86 -22.21 -2.98
C PRO A 66 -12.28 -21.70 -2.72
N GLU A 67 -13.12 -22.51 -2.09
CA GLU A 67 -14.50 -22.14 -1.75
C GLU A 67 -14.59 -21.55 -0.33
N THR A 68 -13.66 -21.95 0.55
CA THR A 68 -13.55 -21.49 1.92
C THR A 68 -12.17 -20.90 2.23
N PRO A 69 -12.03 -19.99 3.21
CA PRO A 69 -10.72 -19.51 3.64
C PRO A 69 -9.75 -20.62 4.07
N GLU A 70 -10.26 -21.71 4.64
CA GLU A 70 -9.47 -22.86 5.10
C GLU A 70 -8.79 -23.59 3.94
N ASP A 71 -9.38 -23.59 2.74
CA ASP A 71 -8.79 -24.19 1.55
C ASP A 71 -7.48 -23.52 1.14
N LEU A 72 -7.27 -22.25 1.51
CA LEU A 72 -6.03 -21.52 1.23
C LEU A 72 -4.79 -22.17 1.87
N THR A 73 -4.97 -22.99 2.91
CA THR A 73 -3.88 -23.77 3.52
C THR A 73 -3.28 -24.81 2.57
N LYS A 74 -4.03 -25.20 1.53
CA LYS A 74 -3.60 -26.16 0.49
C LYS A 74 -3.05 -25.45 -0.76
N HIS A 75 -3.06 -24.12 -0.79
CA HIS A 75 -2.64 -23.30 -1.92
C HIS A 75 -1.31 -22.60 -1.63
N ASN A 76 -0.52 -22.37 -2.69
CA ASN A 76 0.70 -21.57 -2.62
C ASN A 76 0.35 -20.07 -2.50
N CYS A 77 0.10 -19.63 -1.27
CA CYS A 77 -0.27 -18.25 -0.97
C CYS A 77 0.94 -17.31 -1.02
N LEU A 78 0.94 -16.37 -1.96
CA LEU A 78 1.90 -15.28 -1.99
C LEU A 78 1.52 -14.22 -0.96
N ARG A 79 2.30 -14.12 0.12
CA ARG A 79 2.04 -13.18 1.21
C ARG A 79 3.03 -12.03 1.15
N TYR A 80 2.50 -10.82 1.31
CA TYR A 80 3.34 -9.65 1.53
C TYR A 80 3.99 -9.76 2.92
N GLN A 81 5.31 -9.90 2.99
CA GLN A 81 6.04 -9.84 4.24
C GLN A 81 6.31 -8.37 4.58
N TYR A 82 5.62 -7.85 5.58
CA TYR A 82 6.07 -6.62 6.24
C TYR A 82 7.22 -7.02 7.17
N VAL A 83 8.42 -6.52 6.92
CA VAL A 83 9.44 -6.44 7.98
C VAL A 83 9.06 -5.23 8.81
N SER A 84 8.31 -5.44 9.89
CA SER A 84 8.23 -4.41 10.94
C SER A 84 9.56 -4.43 11.67
N GLU A 85 10.37 -3.37 11.55
CA GLU A 85 11.34 -3.11 12.60
C GLU A 85 10.57 -2.94 13.91
N ILE A 86 10.87 -3.83 14.84
CA ILE A 86 10.31 -3.86 16.18
C ILE A 86 10.83 -2.62 16.92
N GLY A 87 9.90 -1.82 17.42
CA GLY A 87 10.11 -0.85 18.50
C GLY A 87 8.90 -0.91 19.42
#